data_AF-A0A925IJE4-F1
#
_entry.id   AF-A0A925IJE4-F1
#
_cell.length_a   1.000
_cell.length_b   1.000
_cell.length_c   1.000
_cell.angle_alpha   90.00
_cell.angle_beta   90.00
_cell.angle_gamma   90.00
#
_symmetry.space_group_name_H-M   'P 1'
#
loop_
_entity.id
_entity.type
_entity.pdbx_description
1 polymer ?
#
loop_
_entity_poly.entity_id
_entity_poly.type
_entity_poly.pdbx_seq_one_letter_code
_entity_poly.pdbx_strand_id
1 'polypeptide(L)'
;MNVIGLQPNFELKKAKVANIEASIWHRKRYILYNPSFITWINKVTKDKWAAIALLAHEVGHHLNGHTIKKTGSTPTLELEADEFAGFVLQKLGASLDQAQDVMNYIARTEASKTHPARISRMLAIQNGWNKAANAEPIIATVKI
;
A
#
# COMPACT_ATOMS: atom_id res chain seq x y z
N MET A 1 6.38 -15.08 3.36
CA MET A 1 6.22 -14.27 4.59
C MET A 1 4.75 -13.89 4.70
N ASN A 2 4.09 -14.25 5.78
CA ASN A 2 2.72 -13.81 6.10
C ASN A 2 2.85 -12.75 7.20
N VAL A 3 2.57 -11.48 6.88
CA VAL A 3 2.78 -10.35 7.81
C VAL A 3 1.49 -9.81 8.45
N ILE A 4 0.33 -10.21 7.93
CA ILE A 4 -0.99 -9.77 8.41
C ILE A 4 -1.91 -10.93 8.81
N GLY A 5 -1.44 -12.17 8.75
CA GLY A 5 -2.20 -13.36 9.14
C GLY A 5 -3.24 -13.84 8.12
N LEU A 6 -3.56 -13.05 7.09
CA LEU A 6 -4.60 -13.37 6.09
C LEU A 6 -4.06 -14.18 4.91
N GLN A 7 -4.87 -15.12 4.42
CA GLN A 7 -4.62 -15.78 3.15
C GLN A 7 -4.84 -14.79 2.00
N PRO A 8 -3.90 -14.69 1.03
CA PRO A 8 -4.10 -13.87 -0.15
C PRO A 8 -5.34 -14.35 -0.93
N ASN A 9 -6.25 -13.42 -1.25
CA ASN A 9 -7.47 -13.72 -2.00
C ASN A 9 -7.61 -12.84 -3.26
N PHE A 10 -6.47 -12.45 -3.84
CA PHE A 10 -6.39 -11.62 -5.05
C PHE A 10 -5.37 -12.21 -6.04
N GLU A 11 -5.57 -11.95 -7.32
CA GLU A 11 -4.66 -12.33 -8.40
C GLU A 11 -3.85 -11.11 -8.87
N LEU A 12 -2.53 -11.23 -8.95
CA LEU A 12 -1.67 -10.20 -9.54
C LEU A 12 -1.64 -10.38 -11.07
N LYS A 13 -2.05 -9.37 -11.84
CA LYS A 13 -2.21 -9.49 -13.29
C LYS A 13 -1.65 -8.29 -14.05
N LYS A 14 -0.87 -8.58 -15.10
CA LYS A 14 -0.41 -7.56 -16.05
C LYS A 14 -1.61 -6.98 -16.81
N ALA A 15 -1.70 -5.66 -16.89
CA ALA A 15 -2.79 -4.99 -17.59
C ALA A 15 -2.36 -3.62 -18.15
N LYS A 16 -3.18 -3.06 -19.05
CA LYS A 16 -3.01 -1.71 -19.60
C LYS A 16 -3.59 -0.65 -18.65
N VAL A 17 -2.98 -0.53 -17.48
CA VAL A 17 -3.25 0.51 -16.48
C VAL A 17 -2.11 1.54 -16.46
N ALA A 18 -2.32 2.72 -15.90
CA ALA A 18 -1.26 3.75 -15.85
C ALA A 18 -0.10 3.30 -14.95
N ASN A 19 -0.41 2.69 -13.81
CA ASN A 19 0.51 2.34 -12.74
C ASN A 19 0.18 0.96 -12.13
N ILE A 20 -0.57 0.94 -11.03
CA ILE A 20 -1.09 -0.23 -10.34
C ILE A 20 -2.53 0.09 -9.88
N GLU A 21 -3.42 -0.90 -9.82
CA GLU A 21 -4.83 -0.68 -9.44
C GLU A 21 -5.45 -1.93 -8.81
N ALA A 22 -6.09 -1.78 -7.66
CA ALA A 22 -6.96 -2.77 -7.06
C ALA A 22 -8.36 -2.77 -7.71
N SER A 23 -8.82 -3.94 -8.18
CA SER A 23 -10.09 -4.05 -8.90
C SER A 23 -10.84 -5.35 -8.57
N ILE A 24 -12.16 -5.33 -8.75
CA ILE A 24 -13.02 -6.51 -8.60
C ILE A 24 -13.75 -6.78 -9.90
N TRP A 25 -13.55 -7.96 -10.47
CA TRP A 25 -14.19 -8.40 -11.71
C TRP A 25 -14.70 -9.84 -11.58
N HIS A 26 -15.96 -10.08 -11.91
CA HIS A 26 -16.68 -11.35 -11.67
C HIS A 26 -16.43 -11.96 -10.28
N ARG A 27 -16.57 -11.14 -9.23
CA ARG A 27 -16.37 -11.52 -7.82
C ARG A 27 -14.94 -11.97 -7.45
N LYS A 28 -13.98 -11.87 -8.37
CA LYS A 28 -12.55 -12.06 -8.10
C LYS A 28 -11.88 -10.72 -7.85
N ARG A 29 -10.93 -10.68 -6.91
CA ARG A 29 -10.08 -9.52 -6.61
C ARG A 29 -8.82 -9.60 -7.47
N TYR A 30 -8.42 -8.48 -8.04
CA TYR A 30 -7.23 -8.36 -8.85
C TYR A 30 -6.41 -7.17 -8.40
N ILE A 31 -5.10 -7.33 -8.45
CA ILE A 31 -4.18 -6.20 -8.48
C ILE A 31 -3.61 -6.16 -9.89
N LEU A 32 -4.02 -5.13 -10.63
CA LEU A 32 -3.60 -4.90 -12.00
C LEU A 32 -2.34 -4.05 -11.99
N TYR A 33 -1.33 -4.39 -12.78
CA TYR A 33 -0.10 -3.59 -12.83
C TYR A 33 0.44 -3.41 -14.25
N ASN A 34 1.09 -2.27 -14.46
CA ASN A 34 1.85 -1.96 -15.66
C ASN A 34 3.34 -2.32 -15.45
N PRO A 35 3.87 -3.34 -16.15
CA PRO A 35 5.27 -3.78 -15.96
C PRO A 35 6.30 -2.68 -16.23
N SER A 36 6.04 -1.79 -17.20
CA SER A 36 6.95 -0.70 -17.54
C SER A 36 6.99 0.34 -16.42
N PHE A 37 5.85 0.63 -15.80
CA PHE A 37 5.77 1.51 -14.63
C PHE A 37 6.53 0.92 -13.44
N ILE A 38 6.33 -0.36 -13.14
CA ILE A 38 7.04 -1.05 -12.04
C ILE A 38 8.56 -1.08 -12.29
N THR A 39 8.98 -1.31 -13.53
CA THR A 39 10.40 -1.28 -13.90
C THR A 39 10.99 0.13 -13.73
N TRP A 40 10.26 1.15 -14.17
CA TRP A 40 10.66 2.54 -14.03
C TRP A 40 10.77 2.96 -12.56
N ILE A 41 9.76 2.68 -11.73
CA ILE A 41 9.74 3.14 -10.34
C ILE A 41 10.89 2.52 -9.53
N ASN A 42 11.16 1.21 -9.70
CA ASN A 42 12.29 0.55 -9.05
C ASN A 42 13.64 1.11 -9.52
N LYS A 43 13.74 1.52 -10.80
CA LYS A 43 14.96 2.12 -11.34
C LYS A 43 15.23 3.50 -10.74
N VAL A 44 14.21 4.36 -10.64
CA VAL A 44 14.40 5.74 -10.15
C VAL A 44 14.59 5.80 -8.62
N THR A 45 13.90 4.94 -7.88
CA THR A 45 14.07 4.80 -6.42
C THR A 45 15.32 3.98 -6.04
N LYS A 46 15.85 3.20 -6.98
CA LYS A 46 16.99 2.28 -6.78
C LYS A 46 16.74 1.26 -5.65
N ASP A 47 15.49 0.95 -5.37
CA ASP A 47 15.08 0.03 -4.31
C ASP A 47 13.82 -0.75 -4.75
N LYS A 48 13.61 -1.93 -4.16
CA LYS A 48 12.41 -2.76 -4.32
C LYS A 48 11.23 -2.22 -3.50
N TRP A 49 11.49 -1.47 -2.43
CA TRP A 49 10.45 -1.04 -1.50
C TRP A 49 9.38 -0.17 -2.14
N ALA A 50 9.72 0.57 -3.20
CA ALA A 50 8.75 1.35 -3.95
C ALA A 50 7.64 0.49 -4.57
N ALA A 51 7.99 -0.59 -5.27
CA ALA A 51 6.99 -1.51 -5.81
C ALA A 51 6.22 -2.24 -4.70
N ILE A 52 6.87 -2.57 -3.58
CA ILE A 52 6.21 -3.20 -2.43
C ILE A 52 5.21 -2.25 -1.77
N ALA A 53 5.54 -0.95 -1.62
CA ALA A 53 4.65 0.08 -1.09
C ALA A 53 3.40 0.24 -1.93
N LEU A 54 3.56 0.32 -3.26
CA LEU A 54 2.46 0.37 -4.20
C LEU A 54 1.56 -0.87 -4.11
N LEU A 55 2.16 -2.07 -4.06
CA LEU A 55 1.41 -3.32 -3.91
C LEU A 55 0.65 -3.37 -2.57
N ALA A 56 1.30 -2.99 -1.47
CA ALA A 56 0.69 -2.99 -0.15
C ALA A 56 -0.48 -1.99 -0.07
N HIS A 57 -0.34 -0.82 -0.71
CA HIS A 57 -1.41 0.17 -0.82
C HIS A 57 -2.65 -0.41 -1.53
N GLU A 58 -2.47 -1.07 -2.67
CA GLU A 58 -3.59 -1.73 -3.38
C GLU A 58 -4.23 -2.88 -2.59
N VAL A 59 -3.42 -3.64 -1.84
CA VAL A 59 -3.95 -4.63 -0.89
C VAL A 59 -4.79 -3.94 0.20
N GLY A 60 -4.35 -2.78 0.70
CA GLY A 60 -5.09 -1.95 1.64
C GLY A 60 -6.47 -1.55 1.11
N HIS A 61 -6.56 -1.12 -0.16
CA HIS A 61 -7.84 -0.83 -0.81
C HIS A 61 -8.79 -2.04 -0.86
N HIS A 62 -8.27 -3.25 -1.02
CA HIS A 62 -9.09 -4.47 -0.95
C HIS A 62 -9.54 -4.80 0.48
N LEU A 63 -8.64 -4.72 1.45
CA LEU A 63 -8.93 -5.12 2.83
C LEU A 63 -9.87 -4.13 3.53
N ASN A 64 -9.71 -2.82 3.28
CA ASN A 64 -10.59 -1.80 3.83
C ASN A 64 -11.92 -1.66 3.05
N GLY A 65 -12.13 -2.49 2.02
CA GLY A 65 -13.39 -2.52 1.27
C GLY A 65 -13.58 -1.36 0.29
N HIS A 66 -12.54 -0.58 -0.02
CA HIS A 66 -12.60 0.58 -0.92
C HIS A 66 -13.02 0.16 -2.34
N THR A 67 -12.54 -1.00 -2.78
CA THR A 67 -12.86 -1.59 -4.09
C THR A 67 -14.31 -2.08 -4.23
N ILE A 68 -15.04 -2.28 -3.13
CA ILE A 68 -16.44 -2.72 -3.14
C ILE A 68 -17.37 -1.53 -3.39
N LYS A 69 -17.07 -0.39 -2.77
CA LYS A 69 -17.93 0.81 -2.81
C LYS A 69 -17.95 1.50 -4.19
N LYS A 70 -16.97 1.20 -5.07
CA LYS A 70 -16.82 1.78 -6.42
C LYS A 70 -16.88 3.32 -6.47
N THR A 71 -16.55 4.00 -5.37
CA THR A 71 -16.57 5.46 -5.26
C THR A 71 -15.37 6.13 -5.94
N GLY A 72 -14.38 5.34 -6.37
CA GLY A 72 -13.07 5.85 -6.82
C GLY A 72 -12.23 6.35 -5.65
N SER A 73 -11.08 6.96 -5.99
CA SER A 73 -10.17 7.57 -5.01
C SER A 73 -10.78 8.80 -4.35
N THR A 74 -10.68 8.84 -3.02
CA THR A 74 -10.93 10.04 -2.22
C THR A 74 -9.78 10.20 -1.24
N PRO A 75 -9.49 11.43 -0.77
CA PRO A 75 -8.37 11.66 0.14
C PRO A 75 -8.36 10.74 1.36
N THR A 76 -9.52 10.49 1.98
CA THR A 76 -9.61 9.61 3.15
C THR A 76 -9.22 8.17 2.82
N LEU A 77 -9.74 7.60 1.72
CA LEU A 77 -9.47 6.21 1.34
C LEU A 77 -8.00 5.99 0.96
N GLU A 78 -7.38 6.98 0.31
CA GLU A 78 -5.95 6.95 -0.04
C GLU A 78 -5.07 6.97 1.22
N LEU A 79 -5.40 7.81 2.22
CA LEU A 79 -4.64 7.87 3.48
C LEU A 79 -4.77 6.59 4.30
N GLU A 80 -5.94 5.96 4.32
CA GLU A 80 -6.15 4.66 4.97
C GLU A 80 -5.32 3.55 4.29
N ALA A 81 -5.22 3.57 2.96
CA ALA A 81 -4.39 2.63 2.21
C ALA A 81 -2.89 2.91 2.39
N ASP A 82 -2.47 4.18 2.48
CA ASP A 82 -1.10 4.58 2.81
C ASP A 82 -0.68 4.16 4.22
N GLU A 83 -1.56 4.32 5.22
CA GLU A 83 -1.32 3.83 6.58
C GLU A 83 -1.13 2.31 6.59
N PHE A 84 -2.01 1.58 5.91
CA PHE A 84 -1.86 0.13 5.79
C PHE A 84 -0.53 -0.26 5.11
N ALA A 85 -0.14 0.44 4.05
CA ALA A 85 1.13 0.20 3.37
C ALA A 85 2.32 0.39 4.33
N GLY A 86 2.34 1.48 5.10
CA GLY A 86 3.37 1.73 6.11
C GLY A 86 3.49 0.59 7.14
N PHE A 87 2.35 0.10 7.64
CA PHE A 87 2.32 -1.03 8.58
C PHE A 87 2.96 -2.29 7.98
N VAL A 88 2.58 -2.64 6.75
CA VAL A 88 3.10 -3.83 6.05
C VAL A 88 4.59 -3.70 5.78
N LEU A 89 5.06 -2.53 5.33
CA LEU A 89 6.48 -2.32 5.02
C LEU A 89 7.36 -2.42 6.26
N GLN A 90 6.90 -1.90 7.40
CA GLN A 90 7.61 -2.08 8.67
C GLN A 90 7.74 -3.56 9.04
N LYS A 91 6.64 -4.33 8.98
CA LYS A 91 6.66 -5.76 9.29
C LYS A 91 7.54 -6.57 8.34
N LEU A 92 7.76 -6.08 7.12
CA LEU A 92 8.68 -6.68 6.15
C LEU A 92 10.15 -6.24 6.32
N GLY A 93 10.42 -5.25 7.19
CA GLY A 93 11.76 -4.79 7.51
C GLY A 93 12.25 -3.57 6.72
N ALA A 94 11.36 -2.78 6.10
CA ALA A 94 11.73 -1.52 5.49
C ALA A 94 12.03 -0.46 6.54
N SER A 95 13.03 0.40 6.30
CA SER A 95 13.15 1.65 7.05
C SER A 95 11.98 2.60 6.73
N LEU A 96 11.75 3.61 7.58
CA LEU A 96 10.73 4.62 7.30
C LEU A 96 11.02 5.37 5.98
N ASP A 97 12.27 5.73 5.73
CA ASP A 97 12.69 6.39 4.48
C ASP A 97 12.36 5.52 3.26
N GLN A 98 12.67 4.22 3.32
CA GLN A 98 12.33 3.27 2.26
C GLN A 98 10.82 3.14 2.06
N ALA A 99 10.04 3.22 3.15
CA ALA A 99 8.58 3.15 3.07
C ALA A 99 7.95 4.41 2.44
N GLN A 100 8.60 5.56 2.57
CA GLN A 100 8.09 6.85 2.08
C GLN A 100 8.64 7.26 0.70
N ASP A 101 9.79 6.73 0.27
CA ASP A 101 10.52 7.24 -0.90
C ASP A 101 9.69 7.30 -2.19
N VAL A 102 8.81 6.32 -2.41
CA VAL A 102 7.94 6.29 -3.59
C VAL A 102 7.11 7.57 -3.76
N MET A 103 6.73 8.22 -2.65
CA MET A 103 5.91 9.44 -2.66
C MET A 103 6.61 10.64 -3.29
N ASN A 104 7.95 10.64 -3.33
CA ASN A 104 8.72 11.68 -4.02
C ASN A 104 8.47 11.66 -5.54
N TYR A 105 8.09 10.51 -6.10
CA TYR A 105 7.91 10.30 -7.53
C TYR A 105 6.45 10.27 -7.97
N ILE A 106 5.54 9.80 -7.10
CA ILE A 106 4.13 9.60 -7.48
C ILE A 106 3.16 10.63 -6.90
N ALA A 107 3.51 11.29 -5.80
CA ALA A 107 2.61 12.22 -5.11
C ALA A 107 2.92 13.68 -5.45
N ARG A 108 1.87 14.47 -5.63
CA ARG A 108 1.96 15.93 -5.83
C ARG A 108 2.18 16.62 -4.49
N THR A 109 2.87 17.77 -4.52
CA THR A 109 3.06 18.59 -3.32
C THR A 109 1.72 19.02 -2.74
N GLU A 110 0.82 19.51 -3.59
CA GLU A 110 -0.51 19.97 -3.18
C GLU A 110 -1.58 18.90 -3.33
N ALA A 111 -2.60 18.99 -2.47
CA ALA A 111 -3.77 18.13 -2.51
C ALA A 111 -4.62 18.42 -3.76
N SER A 112 -5.40 17.41 -4.17
CA SER A 112 -6.40 17.51 -5.23
C SER A 112 -7.73 16.96 -4.71
N LYS A 113 -8.77 17.04 -5.56
CA LYS A 113 -10.10 16.49 -5.22
C LYS A 113 -10.04 14.99 -4.85
N THR A 114 -9.17 14.22 -5.48
CA THR A 114 -9.14 12.76 -5.35
C THR A 114 -7.93 12.23 -4.59
N HIS A 115 -6.82 12.97 -4.53
CA HIS A 115 -5.58 12.52 -3.90
C HIS A 115 -5.07 13.56 -2.89
N PRO A 116 -4.59 13.11 -1.70
CA PRO A 116 -3.97 13.99 -0.71
C PRO A 116 -2.64 14.59 -1.18
N ALA A 117 -2.19 15.63 -0.48
CA ALA A 117 -0.84 16.18 -0.60
C ALA A 117 0.23 15.14 -0.22
N ARG A 118 1.42 15.23 -0.81
CA ARG A 118 2.56 14.32 -0.55
C ARG A 118 2.86 14.17 0.94
N ILE A 119 2.91 15.30 1.67
CA ILE A 119 3.22 15.29 3.10
C ILE A 119 2.16 14.48 3.87
N SER A 120 0.88 14.65 3.58
CA SER A 120 -0.20 13.89 4.23
C SER A 120 -0.07 12.39 3.97
N ARG A 121 0.28 11.98 2.74
CA ARG A 121 0.53 10.58 2.39
C ARG A 121 1.72 10.00 3.16
N MET A 122 2.84 10.74 3.22
CA MET A 122 4.03 10.34 3.98
C MET A 122 3.73 10.19 5.48
N LEU A 123 2.95 11.10 6.06
CA LEU A 123 2.53 11.03 7.46
C LEU A 123 1.63 9.81 7.72
N ALA A 124 0.70 9.48 6.82
CA ALA A 124 -0.12 8.27 6.94
C ALA A 124 0.76 7.00 6.92
N ILE A 125 1.71 6.90 5.98
CA ILE A 125 2.70 5.81 5.94
C ILE A 125 3.45 5.72 7.27
N GLN A 126 3.92 6.86 7.79
CA GLN A 126 4.65 6.91 9.06
C GLN A 126 3.80 6.41 10.24
N ASN A 127 2.53 6.79 10.31
CA ASN A 127 1.60 6.34 11.35
C ASN A 127 1.47 4.81 11.34
N GLY A 128 1.26 4.22 10.16
CA GLY A 128 1.17 2.77 9.99
C GLY A 128 2.46 2.06 10.35
N TRP A 129 3.60 2.61 9.91
CA TRP A 129 4.92 2.08 10.20
C TRP A 129 5.18 2.07 11.72
N ASN A 130 4.93 3.18 12.41
CA ASN A 130 5.07 3.29 13.87
C ASN A 130 4.16 2.32 14.61
N LYS A 131 2.92 2.16 14.16
CA LYS A 131 1.96 1.21 14.74
C LYS A 131 2.46 -0.23 14.67
N ALA A 132 3.08 -0.62 13.55
CA ALA A 132 3.65 -1.95 13.39
C ALA A 132 4.90 -2.17 14.26
N ALA A 133 5.72 -1.13 14.44
CA ALA A 133 6.90 -1.17 15.29
C ALA A 133 6.56 -1.31 16.78
N ASN A 134 5.48 -0.67 17.22
CA ASN A 134 5.00 -0.70 18.61
C ASN A 134 4.05 -1.86 18.91
N ALA A 135 3.69 -2.67 17.92
CA ALA A 135 2.88 -3.86 18.15
C ALA A 135 3.74 -4.93 18.81
N GLU A 136 3.50 -5.17 20.11
CA GLU A 136 4.07 -6.27 20.90
C GLU A 136 4.07 -7.57 20.08
N PRO A 137 5.15 -8.37 20.09
CA PRO A 137 5.08 -9.72 19.57
C PRO A 137 3.97 -10.45 20.31
N ILE A 138 3.08 -11.14 19.59
CA ILE A 138 2.06 -11.99 20.20
C ILE A 138 2.80 -13.16 20.85
N ILE A 139 3.35 -12.95 22.05
CA ILE A 139 3.68 -14.01 22.98
C ILE A 139 2.33 -14.40 23.56
N ALA A 140 1.70 -15.39 22.93
CA ALA A 140 0.52 -16.02 23.49
C ALA A 140 0.95 -16.70 24.81
N THR A 141 0.87 -15.96 25.92
CA THR A 141 0.87 -16.56 27.25
C THR A 141 -0.47 -17.27 27.40
N VAL A 142 -0.54 -18.49 26.87
CA VAL A 142 -1.57 -19.45 27.24
C VAL A 142 -1.27 -19.86 28.67
N LYS A 143 -1.96 -19.25 29.63
CA LYS A 143 -2.14 -19.87 30.94
C LYS A 143 -3.15 -20.99 30.74
N ILE A 144 -2.65 -22.22 30.77
CA ILE A 144 -3.45 -23.45 30.88
C ILE A 144 -4.09 -23.47 32.27
#